data_AF-A0AA90PLT5-F1
#
_entry.id   AF-A0AA90PLT5-F1
#
_cell.length_a   1.000
_cell.length_b   1.000
_cell.length_c   1.000
_cell.angle_alpha   90.00
_cell.angle_beta   90.00
_cell.angle_gamma   90.00
#
_symmetry.space_group_name_H-M   'P 1'
#
loop_
_entity.id
_entity.type
_entity.pdbx_description
1 polymer ?
#
loop_
_entity_poly.entity_id
_entity_poly.type
_entity_poly.pdbx_seq_one_letter_code
_entity_poly.pdbx_strand_id
1 'polypeptide(L)'
;MTIDRQLVIFVAAHIRDYLSRRPLASDTAEGIHQWWICWLTTPEAISVTMAALELLETDGLLERRKSGTRILWRRSQPPFGRGHTFDGSFRRC
;
A
#
# COMPACT_ATOMS: atom_id res chain seq x y z
N MET A 1 10.94 17.75 -11.79
CA MET A 1 10.79 17.39 -10.36
C MET A 1 11.26 15.97 -10.21
N THR A 2 12.42 15.77 -9.58
CA THR A 2 12.99 14.43 -9.34
C THR A 2 12.26 13.85 -8.14
N ILE A 3 11.54 12.74 -8.33
CA ILE A 3 10.97 11.99 -7.21
C ILE A 3 12.11 11.56 -6.30
N ASP A 4 12.08 11.93 -5.02
CA ASP A 4 13.12 11.56 -4.08
C ASP A 4 13.08 10.04 -3.84
N ARG A 5 14.16 9.36 -4.23
CA ARG A 5 14.23 7.89 -4.16
C ARG A 5 14.23 7.39 -2.72
N GLN A 6 14.81 8.15 -1.78
CA GLN A 6 14.81 7.74 -0.37
C GLN A 6 13.39 7.81 0.19
N LEU A 7 12.63 8.85 -0.16
CA LEU A 7 11.25 8.99 0.23
C LEU A 7 10.37 7.86 -0.32
N VAL A 8 10.57 7.46 -1.58
CA VAL A 8 9.86 6.30 -2.16
C VAL A 8 10.14 5.02 -1.37
N ILE A 9 11.40 4.75 -1.03
CA ILE A 9 11.77 3.56 -0.25
C ILE A 9 11.17 3.63 1.16
N PHE A 10 11.17 4.80 1.79
CA PHE A 10 10.56 5.03 3.10
C PHE A 10 9.05 4.75 3.06
N VAL A 11 8.34 5.31 2.08
CA VAL A 11 6.90 5.08 1.88
C VAL A 11 6.62 3.61 1.61
N ALA A 12 7.41 2.95 0.75
CA ALA A 12 7.27 1.52 0.46
C ALA A 12 7.43 0.67 1.73
N ALA A 13 8.40 1.00 2.59
CA ALA A 13 8.61 0.32 3.86
C ALA A 13 7.42 0.50 4.81
N HIS A 14 6.84 1.70 4.90
CA HIS A 14 5.64 1.97 5.69
C HIS A 14 4.41 1.19 5.19
N ILE A 15 4.18 1.21 3.87
CA ILE A 15 3.10 0.44 3.24
C ILE A 15 3.26 -1.06 3.53
N ARG A 16 4.49 -1.58 3.43
CA ARG A 16 4.80 -2.98 3.71
C ARG A 16 4.60 -3.36 5.18
N ASP A 17 4.98 -2.50 6.12
CA ASP A 17 4.72 -2.71 7.56
C ASP A 17 3.21 -2.74 7.84
N TYR A 18 2.47 -1.78 7.28
CA TYR A 18 1.02 -1.70 7.41
C TYR A 18 0.32 -2.96 6.88
N LEU A 19 0.71 -3.45 5.70
CA LEU A 19 0.20 -4.70 5.11
C LEU A 19 0.62 -5.96 5.85
N SER A 20 1.77 -5.92 6.55
CA SER A 20 2.21 -7.04 7.39
C SER A 20 1.31 -7.17 8.62
N ARG A 21 0.87 -6.03 9.19
CA ARG A 21 -0.13 -6.00 10.26
C ARG A 21 -1.54 -6.28 9.75
N ARG A 22 -1.83 -5.93 8.48
CA ARG A 22 -3.17 -6.02 7.86
C ARG A 22 -3.10 -6.64 6.47
N PRO A 23 -2.99 -7.97 6.38
CA PRO A 23 -2.86 -8.66 5.10
C PRO A 23 -4.11 -8.54 4.19
N LEU A 24 -5.25 -8.17 4.76
CA LEU A 24 -6.52 -7.98 4.05
C LEU A 24 -6.80 -6.52 3.65
N ALA A 25 -5.92 -5.58 4.00
CA ALA A 25 -6.12 -4.18 3.64
C ALA A 25 -6.02 -3.99 2.12
N SER A 26 -7.00 -3.30 1.56
CA SER A 26 -7.04 -2.94 0.15
C SER A 26 -7.66 -1.57 -0.02
N ASP A 27 -6.93 -0.65 -0.64
CA ASP A 27 -7.36 0.74 -0.83
C ASP A 27 -6.89 1.28 -2.18
N THR A 28 -7.43 2.43 -2.58
CA THR A 28 -6.91 3.18 -3.73
C THR A 28 -5.58 3.85 -3.39
N ALA A 29 -4.79 4.22 -4.40
CA ALA A 29 -3.55 4.96 -4.18
C ALA A 29 -3.75 6.22 -3.32
N GLU A 30 -4.87 6.92 -3.51
CA GLU A 30 -5.29 8.06 -2.70
C GLU A 30 -5.58 7.67 -1.24
N GLY A 31 -6.29 6.57 -1.02
CA GLY A 31 -6.58 6.08 0.33
C GLY A 31 -5.33 5.60 1.05
N ILE A 32 -4.42 4.92 0.36
CA ILE A 32 -3.12 4.52 0.90
C ILE A 32 -2.31 5.75 1.30
N HIS A 33 -2.25 6.72 0.40
CA HIS A 33 -1.56 7.98 0.63
C HIS A 33 -2.08 8.71 1.87
N GLN A 34 -3.40 8.72 2.08
CA GLN A 34 -4.03 9.44 3.19
C GLN A 34 -4.06 8.66 4.52
N TRP A 35 -4.21 7.33 4.48
CA TRP A 35 -4.55 6.53 5.66
C TRP A 35 -3.51 5.48 6.05
N TRP A 36 -2.70 4.99 5.11
CA TRP A 36 -1.73 3.94 5.40
C TRP A 36 -0.37 4.49 5.83
N ILE A 37 -0.04 5.70 5.37
CA ILE A 37 1.22 6.38 5.67
C ILE A 37 0.98 7.39 6.78
N CYS A 38 1.63 7.19 7.92
CA CYS A 38 1.68 8.21 8.96
C CYS A 38 2.69 9.29 8.58
N TRP A 39 2.22 10.32 7.89
CA TRP A 39 3.02 11.51 7.63
C TRP A 39 3.32 12.21 8.96
N LEU A 40 4.60 12.38 9.30
CA LEU A 40 5.00 13.14 10.49
C LEU A 40 4.73 14.64 10.35
N THR A 41 4.65 15.13 9.10
CA THR A 41 4.42 16.53 8.77
C THR A 41 3.33 16.64 7.71
N THR A 42 3.67 17.13 6.52
CA THR A 42 2.76 17.30 5.39
C THR A 42 2.79 16.05 4.52
N PRO A 43 1.63 15.53 4.08
CA PRO A 43 1.60 14.51 3.04
C PRO A 43 2.33 15.02 1.80
N GLU A 44 3.31 14.22 1.36
CA GLU A 44 4.09 14.52 0.15
C GLU A 44 3.28 14.32 -1.13
N ALA A 45 3.85 14.60 -2.29
CA ALA A 45 3.15 14.37 -3.55
C ALA A 45 2.69 12.90 -3.69
N ILE A 46 1.45 12.69 -4.13
CA ILE A 46 0.90 11.36 -4.40
C ILE A 46 1.77 10.54 -5.37
N SER A 47 2.52 11.21 -6.25
CA SER A 47 3.49 10.61 -7.16
C SER A 47 4.55 9.76 -6.44
N VAL A 48 4.96 10.15 -5.22
CA VAL A 48 5.88 9.36 -4.39
C VAL A 48 5.24 8.06 -3.93
N THR A 49 3.96 8.14 -3.53
CA THR A 49 3.18 6.97 -3.12
C THR A 49 2.94 6.05 -4.31
N MET A 50 2.63 6.59 -5.48
CA MET A 50 2.50 5.81 -6.72
C MET A 50 3.81 5.10 -7.07
N ALA A 51 4.95 5.80 -7.06
CA ALA A 51 6.25 5.19 -7.31
C ALA A 51 6.59 4.08 -6.30
N ALA A 52 6.19 4.24 -5.03
CA ALA A 52 6.37 3.21 -4.01
C ALA A 52 5.47 1.98 -4.26
N LEU A 53 4.21 2.20 -4.66
CA LEU A 53 3.27 1.12 -5.00
C LEU A 53 3.75 0.33 -6.23
N GLU A 54 4.24 1.02 -7.27
CA GLU A 54 4.82 0.40 -8.46
C GLU A 54 6.08 -0.41 -8.15
N LEU A 55 6.93 0.10 -7.25
CA LEU A 55 8.11 -0.64 -6.77
C LEU A 55 7.72 -1.94 -6.07
N LEU A 56 6.72 -1.88 -5.18
CA LEU A 56 6.22 -3.05 -4.44
C LEU A 56 5.46 -4.04 -5.33
N GLU A 57 4.79 -3.57 -6.38
CA GLU A 57 4.20 -4.43 -7.40
C GLU A 57 5.28 -5.17 -8.21
N THR A 58 6.34 -4.46 -8.60
CA THR A 58 7.49 -5.05 -9.31
C THR A 58 8.18 -6.12 -8.46
N ASP A 59 8.24 -5.92 -7.14
CA ASP A 59 8.76 -6.89 -6.16
C ASP A 59 7.81 -8.08 -5.92
N GLY A 60 6.60 -8.04 -6.47
CA GLY A 60 5.58 -9.07 -6.29
C GLY A 60 4.93 -9.07 -4.90
N LEU A 61 5.13 -8.02 -4.10
CA LEU A 61 4.52 -7.85 -2.77
C LEU A 61 3.11 -7.26 -2.83
N LEU A 62 2.85 -6.43 -3.82
CA LEU A 62 1.55 -5.81 -4.08
C LEU A 62 1.00 -6.23 -5.44
N GLU A 63 -0.33 -6.23 -5.56
CA GLU A 63 -1.02 -6.39 -6.83
C GLU A 63 -2.00 -5.24 -7.02
N ARG A 64 -1.96 -4.59 -8.18
CA ARG A 64 -3.04 -3.69 -8.60
C ARG A 64 -4.21 -4.50 -9.15
N ARG A 65 -5.37 -4.37 -8.50
CA ARG A 65 -6.62 -4.97 -8.94
C ARG A 65 -7.59 -3.87 -9.37
N LYS A 66 -8.06 -3.93 -10.61
CA LYS A 66 -9.10 -3.04 -11.09
C LYS A 66 -10.45 -3.46 -10.48
N SER A 67 -11.07 -2.55 -9.72
CA SER A 67 -12.40 -2.72 -9.15
C SER A 67 -13.31 -1.65 -9.74
N GLY A 68 -14.04 -2.01 -10.80
CA GLY A 68 -14.86 -1.07 -11.56
C GLY A 68 -14.03 0.07 -12.18
N THR A 69 -14.26 1.29 -11.69
CA THR A 69 -13.58 2.51 -12.14
C THR A 69 -12.32 2.85 -11.35
N ARG A 70 -12.02 2.13 -10.27
CA ARG A 70 -10.90 2.42 -9.37
C ARG A 70 -9.85 1.32 -9.40
N ILE A 71 -8.61 1.70 -9.12
CA ILE A 71 -7.51 0.76 -8.93
C ILE A 71 -7.34 0.56 -7.43
N LEU A 72 -7.51 -0.68 -6.98
CA LEU A 72 -7.24 -1.08 -5.61
C LEU A 72 -5.87 -1.76 -5.54
N TRP A 73 -5.09 -1.38 -4.56
CA TRP A 73 -3.82 -1.99 -4.25
C TRP A 73 -4.00 -2.88 -3.04
N ARG A 74 -3.62 -4.15 -3.17
CA ARG A 74 -3.72 -5.14 -2.10
C ARG A 74 -2.45 -5.98 -2.05
N ARG A 75 -2.18 -6.58 -0.88
CA ARG A 75 -1.08 -7.54 -0.74
C ARG A 75 -1.24 -8.65 -1.77
N SER A 76 -0.15 -8.92 -2.48
CA SER A 76 -0.04 -10.10 -3.33
C SER A 76 -0.12 -11.32 -2.44
N GLN A 77 -1.17 -12.11 -2.63
CA GLN A 77 -1.25 -13.40 -1.95
C GLN A 77 -0.44 -14.37 -2.79
N PRO A 78 0.60 -15.03 -2.23
CA PRO A 78 1.25 -16.10 -2.95
C PRO A 78 0.19 -17.14 -3.34
N PRO A 79 0.24 -17.70 -4.56
CA PRO A 79 -0.71 -18.71 -4.98
C PRO A 79 -0.60 -19.91 -4.02
N PHE A 80 -1.65 -20.10 -3.22
CA PHE A 80 -1.90 -21.24 -2.33
C PHE A 80 -0.98 -21.41 -1.11
N GLY A 81 -1.26 -20.62 -0.06
CA GLY A 81 -1.01 -21.01 1.33
C GLY A 81 -2.28 -20.81 2.15
N ARG A 82 -2.94 -21.91 2.56
CA ARG A 82 -4.18 -21.89 3.37
C ARG A 82 -3.93 -21.18 4.70
N GLY A 83 -4.69 -20.13 4.97
CA GLY A 83 -4.78 -19.48 6.28
C GLY A 83 -6.13 -18.79 6.41
N HIS A 84 -6.98 -19.37 7.25
CA HIS A 84 -8.36 -19.00 7.54
C HIS A 84 -8.49 -17.60 8.20
N THR A 85 -9.52 -16.89 7.75
CA THR A 85 -10.50 -15.99 8.42
C THR A 85 -10.06 -14.93 9.45
N PHE A 86 -10.85 -13.83 9.46
CA PHE A 86 -11.08 -12.82 10.52
C PHE A 86 -10.14 -11.60 10.52
N ASP A 87 -10.56 -10.40 10.93
CA ASP A 87 -11.83 -9.85 11.42
C ASP A 87 -11.81 -8.35 11.07
N GLY A 88 -12.96 -7.82 10.65
CA GLY A 88 -13.13 -6.43 10.29
C GLY A 88 -13.12 -5.53 11.53
N SER A 89 -11.95 -5.00 11.87
CA SER A 89 -11.84 -3.84 12.75
C SER A 89 -10.86 -2.83 12.17
N PHE A 90 -11.41 -1.94 11.35
CA PHE A 90 -10.76 -0.78 10.77
C PHE A 90 -10.41 0.25 11.85
N ARG A 91 -9.33 0.05 12.59
CA ARG A 91 -8.67 1.19 13.23
C ARG A 91 -7.80 1.87 12.21
N ARG A 92 -8.05 3.12 11.86
CA ARG A 92 -7.11 3.90 11.04
C ARG A 92 -5.75 4.01 11.75
N CYS A 93 -4.70 4.38 11.02
CA CYS A 93 -3.56 5.02 11.67
C CYS A 93 -4.04 6.22 12.50
#